data_AF-A0A957T2B2-F1
#
_entry.id   AF-A0A957T2B2-F1
#
_cell.length_a   1.000
_cell.length_b   1.000
_cell.length_c   1.000
_cell.angle_alpha   90.00
_cell.angle_beta   90.00
_cell.angle_gamma   90.00
#
_symmetry.space_group_name_H-M   'P 1'
#
loop_
_entity.id
_entity.type
_entity.pdbx_description
1 polymer ?
#
loop_
_entity_poly.entity_id
_entity_poly.type
_entity_poly.pdbx_seq_one_letter_code
_entity_poly.pdbx_strand_id
1 'polypeptide(L)' 'IAFGGGGALDTVIPGLTGEHFAAQTVDALHAVLADFDPRRYAPQACRAQAERFSREQFRGKLLDYLADVVGDA' A
#
# COMPACT_ATOMS: atom_id res chain seq x y z
N ILE A 1 -8.71 4.20 3.21
CA ILE A 1 -9.30 4.75 1.97
C ILE A 1 -8.27 5.68 1.35
N ALA A 2 -7.99 5.56 0.05
CA ALA A 2 -7.07 6.42 -0.68
C ALA A 2 -7.58 6.72 -2.09
N PHE A 3 -7.10 7.78 -2.74
CA PHE A 3 -7.43 8.01 -4.14
C PHE A 3 -6.82 6.91 -5.01
N GLY A 4 -7.58 6.37 -5.96
CA GLY A 4 -7.14 5.29 -6.86
C GLY A 4 -6.16 5.73 -7.93
N GLY A 5 -5.04 6.34 -7.54
CA GLY A 5 -4.00 6.83 -8.45
C GLY A 5 -2.62 6.90 -7.80
N GLY A 6 -1.57 6.80 -8.61
CA GLY A 6 -0.18 6.83 -8.16
C GLY A 6 0.14 5.70 -7.17
N GLY A 7 1.05 5.97 -6.23
CA GLY A 7 1.52 4.97 -5.26
C GLY A 7 0.46 4.40 -4.31
N ALA A 8 -0.74 4.98 -4.26
CA ALA A 8 -1.86 4.39 -3.53
C ALA A 8 -2.33 3.05 -4.14
N LEU A 9 -2.15 2.87 -5.46
CA LEU A 9 -2.45 1.62 -6.16
C LEU A 9 -1.47 0.50 -5.78
N ASP A 10 -0.23 0.85 -5.44
CA ASP A 10 0.79 -0.11 -5.01
C ASP A 10 0.69 -0.49 -3.53
N THR A 11 0.18 0.44 -2.70
CA THR A 11 0.27 0.33 -1.24
C THR A 11 -1.03 -0.11 -0.57
N VAL A 12 -2.20 0.26 -1.12
CA VAL A 12 -3.52 -0.09 -0.57
C VAL A 12 -4.13 -1.21 -1.40
N ILE A 13 -4.52 -2.30 -0.73
CA ILE A 13 -5.16 -3.47 -1.35
C ILE A 13 -6.65 -3.42 -0.99
N PRO A 14 -7.55 -3.14 -1.96
CA PRO A 14 -9.00 -3.16 -1.76
C PRO A 14 -9.48 -4.42 -1.04
N GLY A 15 -10.37 -4.26 -0.06
CA GLY A 15 -10.90 -5.36 0.77
C GLY A 15 -9.93 -6.01 1.76
N LEU A 16 -8.63 -5.68 1.75
CA LEU A 16 -7.63 -6.26 2.66
C LEU A 16 -6.97 -5.25 3.57
N THR A 17 -6.52 -4.11 3.03
CA THR A 17 -5.82 -3.06 3.80
C THR A 17 -6.44 -1.69 3.66
N GLY A 18 -7.52 -1.57 2.90
CA GLY A 18 -8.31 -0.36 2.73
C GLY A 18 -9.15 -0.45 1.46
N GLU A 19 -9.54 0.71 0.93
CA GLU A 19 -10.29 0.85 -0.31
C GLU A 19 -9.75 2.04 -1.11
N HIS A 20 -10.05 2.05 -2.40
CA HIS A 20 -9.81 3.20 -3.27
C HIS A 20 -11.11 3.95 -3.56
N PHE A 21 -11.02 5.27 -3.77
CA PHE A 21 -12.08 6.05 -4.42
C PHE A 21 -11.58 6.56 -5.78
N ALA A 22 -12.44 6.47 -6.81
CA ALA A 22 -12.01 6.54 -8.21
C ALA A 22 -11.87 7.97 -8.79
N ALA A 23 -12.53 8.96 -8.19
CA ALA A 23 -12.50 10.35 -8.65
C ALA A 23 -12.19 11.31 -7.50
N GLN A 24 -11.39 12.34 -7.74
CA GLN A 24 -11.07 13.37 -6.74
C GLN A 24 -12.24 14.36 -6.52
N THR A 25 -13.39 13.83 -6.13
CA THR A 25 -14.61 14.57 -5.85
C THR A 25 -15.14 14.20 -4.47
N VAL A 26 -15.91 15.11 -3.86
CA VAL A 26 -16.54 14.87 -2.56
C VAL A 26 -17.49 13.67 -2.63
N ASP A 27 -18.30 13.57 -3.69
CA ASP A 27 -19.30 12.50 -3.84
C ASP A 27 -18.65 11.11 -3.93
N ALA A 28 -17.56 10.98 -4.69
CA ALA A 28 -16.85 9.71 -4.82
C ALA A 28 -16.20 9.27 -3.49
N LEU A 29 -15.64 10.21 -2.72
CA LEU A 29 -15.09 9.91 -1.40
C LEU A 29 -16.22 9.56 -0.40
N HIS A 30 -17.33 10.30 -0.42
CA HIS A 30 -18.47 10.09 0.46
C HIS A 30 -19.09 8.70 0.26
N ALA A 31 -19.25 8.26 -1.00
CA ALA A 31 -19.77 6.94 -1.32
C ALA A 31 -18.93 5.82 -0.67
N VAL A 32 -17.60 5.89 -0.77
CA VAL A 32 -16.71 4.89 -0.16
C VAL A 32 -16.72 4.99 1.37
N LEU A 33 -16.76 6.20 1.94
CA LEU A 33 -16.83 6.39 3.39
C LEU A 33 -18.12 5.82 4.00
N ALA A 34 -19.25 5.95 3.30
CA ALA A 34 -20.54 5.45 3.77
C ALA A 34 -20.55 3.93 3.95
N ASP A 35 -19.85 3.20 3.07
CA ASP A 35 -19.80 1.73 3.08
C ASP A 35 -18.57 1.17 3.82
N PHE A 36 -17.65 2.02 4.26
CA PHE A 36 -16.41 1.60 4.89
C PHE A 36 -16.62 1.13 6.33
N ASP A 37 -16.34 -0.15 6.57
CA ASP A 37 -16.33 -0.73 7.91
C ASP A 37 -14.90 -1.11 8.33
N PRO A 38 -14.27 -0.37 9.27
CA PRO A 38 -12.90 -0.64 9.70
C PRO A 38 -12.73 -2.03 10.34
N ARG A 39 -13.81 -2.65 10.85
CA ARG A 39 -13.75 -3.97 11.48
C ARG A 39 -13.51 -5.11 10.47
N ARG A 40 -13.70 -4.86 9.17
CA ARG A 40 -13.40 -5.82 8.11
C ARG A 40 -11.90 -5.99 7.87
N TYR A 41 -11.08 -5.06 8.36
CA TYR A 41 -9.64 -5.02 8.09
C TYR A 41 -8.86 -5.47 9.32
N ALA A 42 -8.14 -6.58 9.19
CA ALA A 42 -7.27 -7.06 10.24
C ALA A 42 -6.08 -6.11 10.44
N PRO A 43 -5.85 -5.55 11.64
CA PRO A 43 -4.75 -4.60 11.88
C PRO A 43 -3.37 -5.18 11.51
N GLN A 44 -3.16 -6.48 11.75
CA GLN A 44 -1.94 -7.16 11.35
C GLN A 44 -1.71 -7.21 9.84
N ALA A 45 -2.77 -7.33 9.03
CA ALA A 45 -2.65 -7.36 7.57
C ALA A 45 -2.27 -5.97 7.03
N CYS A 46 -2.89 -4.92 7.56
CA CYS A 46 -2.52 -3.53 7.24
C CYS A 46 -1.06 -3.25 7.59
N ARG A 47 -0.60 -3.66 8.79
CA ARG A 47 0.79 -3.50 9.21
C ARG A 47 1.75 -4.28 8.32
N ALA A 48 1.49 -5.55 8.05
CA ALA A 48 2.35 -6.38 7.21
C ALA A 48 2.51 -5.79 5.80
N GLN A 49 1.42 -5.27 5.21
CA GLN A 49 1.50 -4.57 3.93
C GLN A 49 2.35 -3.30 4.01
N ALA A 50 2.20 -2.48 5.06
CA ALA A 50 3.01 -1.28 5.24
C ALA A 50 4.51 -1.60 5.45
N GLU A 51 4.83 -2.68 6.17
CA GLU A 51 6.19 -3.12 6.44
C GLU A 51 6.97 -3.49 5.17
N ARG A 52 6.29 -3.93 4.11
CA ARG A 52 6.91 -4.20 2.79
C ARG A 52 7.55 -2.96 2.16
N PHE A 53 7.08 -1.78 2.53
CA PHE A 53 7.59 -0.48 2.06
C PHE A 53 8.46 0.21 3.12
N SER A 54 8.88 -0.51 4.15
CA SER A 54 9.77 0.04 5.17
C SER A 54 11.15 0.38 4.62
N ARG A 55 11.82 1.34 5.28
CA ARG A 55 13.21 1.71 4.95
C ARG A 55 14.17 0.53 5.08
N GLU A 56 13.92 -0.36 6.02
CA GLU A 56 14.72 -1.56 6.24
C GLU A 56 14.62 -2.52 5.06
N GLN A 57 13.39 -2.86 4.64
CA GLN A 57 13.15 -3.70 3.46
C GLN A 57 13.71 -3.08 2.19
N PHE A 58 13.58 -1.76 2.02
CA PHE A 58 14.19 -1.05 0.89
C PHE A 58 15.72 -1.17 0.90
N ARG A 59 16.36 -0.91 2.04
CA ARG A 59 17.82 -1.00 2.18
C ARG A 59 18.33 -2.43 1.92
N GLY A 60 17.68 -3.44 2.48
CA GLY A 60 18.03 -4.84 2.26
C GLY A 60 18.01 -5.19 0.78
N LYS A 61 16.87 -4.97 0.11
CA LYS A 61 16.72 -5.24 -1.32
C LYS A 61 17.71 -4.47 -2.20
N LEU A 62 18.00 -3.22 -1.84
CA LEU A 62 18.98 -2.42 -2.56
C LEU A 62 20.39 -3.00 -2.42
N LEU A 63 20.80 -3.38 -1.20
CA LEU A 63 22.11 -3.97 -0.96
C LEU A 63 22.26 -5.34 -1.62
N ASP A 64 21.23 -6.18 -1.57
CA ASP A 64 21.20 -7.47 -2.25
C ASP A 64 21.40 -7.29 -3.77
N TYR A 65 20.68 -6.33 -4.37
CA TYR A 65 20.83 -6.01 -5.78
C TYR A 65 22.23 -5.47 -6.12
N LEU A 66 22.82 -4.62 -5.27
CA LEU A 66 24.18 -4.12 -5.49
C LEU A 66 25.22 -5.25 -5.39
N ALA A 67 25.05 -6.18 -4.45
CA ALA A 67 25.94 -7.33 -4.30
C ALA A 67 25.90 -8.24 -5.54
N ASP A 68 24.72 -8.45 -6.12
CA ASP A 68 24.52 -9.19 -7.37
C ASP A 68 25.25 -8.51 -8.55
N VAL A 69 25.00 -7.22 -8.75
CA VAL A 69 25.57 -6.48 -9.91
C VAL A 69 27.07 -6.23 -9.80
N VAL A 70 27.61 -6.08 -8.59
CA VAL A 70 29.04 -5.81 -8.35
C VAL A 70 29.86 -7.08 -8.13
N GLY A 71 29.23 -8.15 -7.62
CA GLY A 71 29.89 -9.44 -7.34
C GLY A 71 30.20 -10.28 -8.57
N ASP A 72 29.56 -10.00 -9.70
CA ASP A 72 29.80 -10.65 -11.01
C ASP A 72 30.92 -9.98 -11.84
N ALA A 73 31.84 -9.24 -11.18
CA ALA A 73 33.01 -8.59 -11.80
C ALA A 73 34.34 -9.28 -11.48
#